data_AF-A0A5C6Y7G4-F1
#
_entry.id   AF-A0A5C6Y7G4-F1
#
_cell.length_a   1.000
_cell.length_b   1.000
_cell.length_c   1.000
_cell.angle_alpha   90.00
_cell.angle_beta   90.00
_cell.angle_gamma   90.00
#
_symmetry.space_group_name_H-M   'P 1'
#
loop_
_entity.id
_entity.type
_entity.pdbx_description
1 polymer ?
#
loop_
_entity_poly.entity_id
_entity_poly.type
_entity_poly.pdbx_seq_one_letter_code
_entity_poly.pdbx_strand_id
1 'polypeptide(L)'
;MKKTLILIFFTFSISLSAQSNFKNFLKSSCPIKTWVVLHPFKAKKALKISLEANKVSDSVAKTNLLDGDASGGQVDAFRHAYWLARLHQEIGRGAARSLGKAHEKDNYLTFKKKELEDGVVPDKISSTMDLYNNEEGLKLIKRRSETSQESLLYKIVNAIRAGKMKIIKKDKEGNFLTSEGTKISLASLKGKWKNNKCLVASDKNK
;
A
#
# COMPACT_ATOMS: atom_id res chain seq x y z
N MET A 1 -7.15 -57.09 35.65
CA MET A 1 -6.95 -56.67 34.24
C MET A 1 -6.66 -55.18 34.22
N LYS A 2 -5.39 -54.78 34.03
CA LYS A 2 -4.96 -53.38 34.01
C LYS A 2 -5.45 -52.75 32.69
N LYS A 3 -6.37 -51.79 32.76
CA LYS A 3 -6.79 -51.01 31.60
C LYS A 3 -5.71 -49.95 31.32
N THR A 4 -4.88 -50.20 30.32
CA THR A 4 -3.87 -49.26 29.84
C THR A 4 -4.59 -48.09 29.18
N LEU A 5 -4.53 -46.91 29.82
CA LEU A 5 -5.05 -45.67 29.26
C LEU A 5 -4.06 -45.20 28.18
N ILE A 6 -4.31 -45.54 26.91
CA ILE A 6 -3.51 -45.02 25.79
C ILE A 6 -3.98 -43.58 25.55
N LEU A 7 -3.24 -42.63 26.14
CA LEU A 7 -3.37 -41.20 25.85
C LEU A 7 -2.81 -40.96 24.44
N ILE A 8 -3.68 -40.93 23.43
CA ILE A 8 -3.31 -40.52 22.08
C ILE A 8 -2.98 -39.02 22.12
N PHE A 9 -1.69 -38.72 22.23
CA PHE A 9 -1.15 -37.39 22.00
C PHE A 9 -1.29 -37.09 20.49
N PHE A 10 -2.40 -36.50 20.08
CA PHE A 10 -2.52 -35.86 18.78
C PHE A 10 -1.60 -34.63 18.79
N THR A 11 -0.32 -34.84 18.44
CA THR A 11 0.60 -33.75 18.13
C THR A 11 0.13 -33.11 16.83
N PHE A 12 -0.72 -32.10 16.98
CA PHE A 12 -1.05 -31.16 15.92
C PHE A 12 0.26 -30.56 15.42
N SER A 13 0.74 -31.03 14.27
CA SER A 13 1.87 -30.44 13.57
C SER A 13 1.40 -29.12 12.98
N ILE A 14 1.31 -28.08 13.81
CA ILE A 14 0.98 -26.72 13.39
C ILE A 14 2.13 -26.26 12.52
N SER A 15 1.85 -26.15 11.23
CA SER A 15 2.81 -25.89 10.16
C SER A 15 3.62 -24.61 10.42
N LEU A 16 4.94 -24.69 10.28
CA LEU A 16 5.93 -23.62 10.51
C LEU A 16 5.69 -22.32 9.71
N SER A 17 4.79 -22.30 8.73
CA SER A 17 4.43 -21.10 7.97
C SER A 17 3.66 -20.04 8.78
N ALA A 18 3.14 -20.39 9.97
CA ALA A 18 2.45 -19.44 10.85
C ALA A 18 3.41 -18.47 11.57
N GLN A 19 4.67 -18.86 11.79
CA GLN A 19 5.61 -18.11 12.62
C GLN A 19 6.01 -16.75 12.00
N SER A 20 6.22 -16.69 10.67
CA SER A 20 6.65 -15.46 9.99
C SER A 20 5.56 -14.39 9.94
N ASN A 21 4.32 -14.78 9.61
CA ASN A 21 3.18 -13.87 9.59
C ASN A 21 2.81 -13.35 10.98
N PHE A 22 2.91 -14.21 12.01
CA PHE A 22 2.68 -13.80 13.39
C PHE A 22 3.73 -12.80 13.87
N LYS A 23 5.02 -13.02 13.55
CA LYS A 23 6.09 -12.05 13.85
C LYS A 23 5.86 -10.71 13.15
N ASN A 24 5.43 -10.70 11.90
CA ASN A 24 5.09 -9.47 11.18
C ASN A 24 3.88 -8.77 11.79
N PHE A 25 2.84 -9.51 12.18
CA PHE A 25 1.69 -8.97 12.90
C PHE A 25 2.10 -8.32 14.23
N LEU A 26 2.96 -8.98 15.03
CA LEU A 26 3.44 -8.42 16.29
C LEU A 26 4.25 -7.13 16.10
N LYS A 27 4.96 -6.99 14.98
CA LYS A 27 5.71 -5.77 14.64
C LYS A 27 4.83 -4.62 14.14
N SER A 28 3.64 -4.90 13.61
CA SER A 28 2.74 -3.88 13.10
C SER A 28 2.25 -2.91 14.19
N SER A 29 1.89 -1.68 13.80
CA SER A 29 1.34 -0.71 14.76
C SER A 29 -0.06 -1.07 15.25
N CYS A 30 -0.48 -0.38 16.31
CA CYS A 30 -1.82 -0.51 16.88
C CYS A 30 -2.95 -0.37 15.83
N PRO A 31 -2.97 0.64 14.93
CA PRO A 31 -3.97 0.74 13.85
C PRO A 31 -4.16 -0.55 13.04
N ILE A 32 -3.07 -1.18 12.60
CA ILE A 32 -3.13 -2.42 11.80
C ILE A 32 -3.58 -3.59 12.68
N LYS A 33 -3.06 -3.71 13.90
CA LYS A 33 -3.47 -4.76 14.85
C LYS A 33 -4.95 -4.69 15.15
N THR A 34 -5.46 -3.51 15.50
CA THR A 34 -6.88 -3.27 15.75
C THR A 34 -7.71 -3.64 14.53
N TRP A 35 -7.28 -3.25 13.32
CA TRP A 35 -8.02 -3.59 12.11
C TRP A 35 -8.11 -5.10 11.89
N VAL A 36 -7.00 -5.84 12.07
CA VAL A 36 -6.95 -7.29 11.92
C VAL A 36 -7.84 -7.99 12.96
N VAL A 37 -7.81 -7.55 14.21
CA VAL A 37 -8.66 -8.08 15.30
C VAL A 37 -10.14 -7.85 15.01
N LEU A 38 -10.51 -6.68 14.47
CA LEU A 38 -11.88 -6.37 14.09
C LEU A 38 -12.34 -7.06 12.79
N HIS A 39 -11.41 -7.56 11.97
CA HIS A 39 -11.70 -8.14 10.65
C HIS A 39 -10.94 -9.45 10.37
N PRO A 40 -10.98 -10.46 11.24
CA PRO A 40 -10.11 -11.63 11.16
C PRO A 40 -10.28 -12.41 9.86
N PHE A 41 -11.52 -12.59 9.38
CA PHE A 41 -11.81 -13.29 8.12
C PHE A 41 -11.37 -12.52 6.87
N LYS A 42 -11.27 -11.19 6.96
CA LYS A 42 -10.82 -10.33 5.84
C LYS A 42 -9.30 -10.16 5.84
N ALA A 43 -8.65 -10.25 7.00
CA ALA A 43 -7.21 -10.06 7.14
C ALA A 43 -6.38 -11.01 6.27
N LYS A 44 -6.74 -12.29 6.20
CA LYS A 44 -6.05 -13.25 5.32
C LYS A 44 -6.14 -12.86 3.86
N LYS A 45 -7.33 -12.45 3.39
CA LYS A 45 -7.52 -11.97 2.01
C LYS A 45 -6.74 -10.68 1.76
N ALA A 46 -6.79 -9.74 2.70
CA ALA A 46 -6.08 -8.47 2.59
C ALA A 46 -4.57 -8.67 2.45
N LEU A 47 -3.98 -9.56 3.25
CA LEU A 47 -2.55 -9.89 3.15
C LEU A 47 -2.20 -10.47 1.77
N LYS A 48 -3.00 -11.43 1.27
CA LYS A 48 -2.79 -12.01 -0.07
C LYS A 48 -2.83 -10.92 -1.15
N ILE A 49 -3.78 -9.99 -1.05
CA ILE A 49 -3.96 -8.89 -2.00
C ILE A 49 -2.82 -7.86 -1.89
N SER A 50 -2.31 -7.57 -0.69
CA SER A 50 -1.14 -6.70 -0.53
C SER A 50 0.10 -7.29 -1.21
N LEU A 51 0.34 -8.59 -1.06
CA LEU A 51 1.45 -9.28 -1.75
C LEU A 51 1.25 -9.30 -3.27
N GLU A 52 0.02 -9.52 -3.73
CA GLU A 52 -0.35 -9.43 -5.15
C GLU A 52 -0.09 -8.03 -5.70
N ALA A 53 -0.56 -6.98 -5.03
CA ALA A 53 -0.40 -5.60 -5.46
C ALA A 53 1.07 -5.21 -5.60
N ASN A 54 1.93 -5.63 -4.66
CA ASN A 54 3.37 -5.44 -4.77
C ASN A 54 3.93 -6.14 -6.01
N LYS A 55 3.66 -7.44 -6.18
CA LYS A 55 4.15 -8.22 -7.33
C LYS A 55 3.72 -7.62 -8.67
N VAL A 56 2.45 -7.22 -8.79
CA VAL A 56 1.92 -6.62 -10.02
C VAL A 56 2.57 -5.26 -10.27
N SER A 57 2.73 -4.43 -9.23
CA SER A 57 3.36 -3.11 -9.37
C SER A 57 4.84 -3.21 -9.74
N ASP A 58 5.58 -4.16 -9.14
CA ASP A 58 6.98 -4.45 -9.49
C ASP A 58 7.10 -4.92 -10.94
N SER A 59 6.10 -5.63 -11.44
CA SER A 59 6.05 -6.05 -12.85
C SER A 59 5.78 -4.85 -13.75
N VAL A 60 4.80 -4.00 -13.41
CA VAL A 60 4.46 -2.79 -14.16
C VAL A 60 5.66 -1.83 -14.21
N ALA A 61 6.41 -1.68 -13.12
CA ALA A 61 7.61 -0.84 -13.03
C ALA A 61 8.70 -1.20 -14.05
N LYS A 62 8.76 -2.47 -14.47
CA LYS A 62 9.73 -2.99 -15.46
C LYS A 62 9.27 -2.81 -16.90
N THR A 63 8.07 -2.27 -17.11
CA THR A 63 7.50 -2.03 -18.44
C THR A 63 7.47 -0.55 -18.75
N ASN A 64 7.31 -0.21 -20.04
CA ASN A 64 7.11 1.18 -20.48
C ASN A 64 5.63 1.64 -20.37
N LEU A 65 4.82 0.95 -19.57
CA LEU A 65 3.40 1.25 -19.44
C LEU A 65 3.16 2.55 -18.66
N LEU A 66 4.00 2.80 -17.64
CA LEU A 66 4.00 3.94 -16.73
C LEU A 66 5.44 4.46 -16.57
N ASP A 67 5.65 5.48 -15.73
CA ASP A 67 6.93 6.17 -15.52
C ASP A 67 8.04 5.37 -14.81
N GLY A 68 7.77 4.14 -14.38
CA GLY A 68 8.74 3.29 -13.65
C GLY A 68 8.99 3.69 -12.19
N ASP A 69 8.45 4.81 -11.72
CA ASP A 69 8.77 5.37 -10.40
C ASP A 69 7.86 4.82 -9.30
N ALA A 70 8.41 3.88 -8.54
CA ALA A 70 7.72 3.18 -7.45
C ALA A 70 7.58 3.99 -6.15
N SER A 71 8.09 5.24 -6.09
CA SER A 71 8.08 6.08 -4.89
C SER A 71 7.67 7.51 -5.21
N GLY A 72 6.36 7.74 -5.30
CA GLY A 72 5.74 9.02 -5.62
C GLY A 72 5.36 9.20 -7.09
N GLY A 73 5.70 8.25 -7.97
CA GLY A 73 5.38 8.32 -9.40
C GLY A 73 4.08 7.60 -9.78
N GLN A 74 3.87 7.40 -11.08
CA GLN A 74 2.71 6.72 -11.64
C GLN A 74 2.65 5.25 -11.22
N VAL A 75 3.78 4.56 -11.09
CA VAL A 75 3.80 3.17 -10.59
C VAL A 75 3.35 3.10 -9.13
N ASP A 76 3.75 4.08 -8.32
CA ASP A 76 3.26 4.20 -6.95
C ASP A 76 1.74 4.44 -6.92
N ALA A 77 1.27 5.42 -7.70
CA ALA A 77 -0.16 5.68 -7.84
C ALA A 77 -0.96 4.44 -8.30
N PHE A 78 -0.40 3.68 -9.23
CA PHE A 78 -0.95 2.40 -9.67
C PHE A 78 -1.05 1.40 -8.52
N ARG A 79 0.02 1.22 -7.75
CA ARG A 79 0.07 0.29 -6.61
C ARG A 79 -1.06 0.56 -5.63
N HIS A 80 -1.24 1.82 -5.23
CA HIS A 80 -2.27 2.24 -4.28
C HIS A 80 -3.69 2.05 -4.84
N ALA A 81 -3.93 2.51 -6.07
CA ALA A 81 -5.23 2.33 -6.72
C ALA A 81 -5.59 0.85 -6.93
N TYR A 82 -4.63 0.04 -7.39
CA TYR A 82 -4.80 -1.40 -7.61
C TYR A 82 -5.05 -2.13 -6.30
N TRP A 83 -4.25 -1.86 -5.27
CA TRP A 83 -4.41 -2.45 -3.95
C TRP A 83 -5.80 -2.21 -3.38
N LEU A 84 -6.28 -0.96 -3.38
CA LEU A 84 -7.61 -0.65 -2.85
C LEU A 84 -8.75 -1.17 -3.71
N ALA A 85 -8.60 -1.17 -5.03
CA ALA A 85 -9.58 -1.78 -5.92
C ALA A 85 -9.71 -3.29 -5.66
N ARG A 86 -8.60 -4.02 -5.58
CA ARG A 86 -8.61 -5.46 -5.28
C ARG A 86 -9.19 -5.76 -3.89
N LEU A 87 -8.83 -4.95 -2.89
CA LEU A 87 -9.47 -5.04 -1.57
C LEU A 87 -10.98 -4.80 -1.65
N HIS A 88 -11.44 -3.77 -2.38
CA HIS A 88 -12.87 -3.51 -2.54
C HIS A 88 -13.57 -4.70 -3.20
N GLN A 89 -13.00 -5.25 -4.27
CA GLN A 89 -13.54 -6.40 -4.97
C GLN A 89 -13.76 -7.61 -4.04
N GLU A 90 -12.80 -7.88 -3.15
CA GLU A 90 -12.78 -9.09 -2.31
C GLU A 90 -13.45 -8.94 -0.93
N ILE A 91 -13.22 -7.80 -0.25
CA ILE A 91 -13.61 -7.60 1.16
C ILE A 91 -14.62 -6.45 1.35
N GLY A 92 -14.98 -5.76 0.26
CA GLY A 92 -15.97 -4.69 0.26
C GLY A 92 -15.39 -3.31 0.58
N ARG A 93 -16.07 -2.26 0.12
CA ARG A 93 -15.59 -0.86 0.14
C ARG A 93 -15.22 -0.38 1.54
N GLY A 94 -16.09 -0.62 2.53
CA GLY A 94 -15.89 -0.12 3.89
C GLY A 94 -14.63 -0.70 4.54
N ALA A 95 -14.42 -2.01 4.40
CA ALA A 95 -13.24 -2.69 4.96
C ALA A 95 -11.96 -2.31 4.21
N ALA A 96 -12.01 -2.23 2.88
CA ALA A 96 -10.89 -1.77 2.06
C ALA A 96 -10.46 -0.35 2.45
N ARG A 97 -11.41 0.59 2.50
CA ARG A 97 -11.17 1.98 2.89
C ARG A 97 -10.59 2.10 4.30
N SER A 98 -11.15 1.38 5.28
CA SER A 98 -10.66 1.44 6.66
C SER A 98 -9.26 0.85 6.80
N LEU A 99 -8.92 -0.18 6.01
CA LEU A 99 -7.55 -0.72 5.97
C LEU A 99 -6.56 0.27 5.36
N GLY A 100 -6.91 0.90 4.23
CA GLY A 100 -6.07 1.96 3.63
C GLY A 100 -5.78 3.09 4.61
N LYS A 101 -6.80 3.56 5.36
CA LYS A 101 -6.61 4.56 6.42
C LYS A 101 -5.74 4.06 7.58
N ALA A 102 -5.84 2.77 7.94
CA ALA A 102 -5.01 2.19 8.99
C ALA A 102 -3.54 2.10 8.56
N HIS A 103 -3.28 1.80 7.29
CA HIS A 103 -1.93 1.80 6.71
C HIS A 103 -1.28 3.19 6.74
N GLU A 104 -2.01 4.24 6.38
CA GLU A 104 -1.44 5.60 6.46
C GLU A 104 -1.19 6.07 7.89
N LYS A 105 -2.00 5.61 8.86
CA LYS A 105 -1.72 5.85 10.27
C LYS A 105 -0.47 5.09 10.73
N ASP A 106 -0.25 3.87 10.24
CA ASP A 106 0.97 3.08 10.49
C ASP A 106 2.21 3.80 9.93
N ASN A 107 2.11 4.38 8.74
CA ASN A 107 3.17 5.21 8.13
C ASN A 107 3.53 6.40 9.02
N TYR A 108 2.53 7.13 9.54
CA TYR A 108 2.78 8.25 10.46
C TYR A 108 3.41 7.81 11.79
N LEU A 109 2.98 6.68 12.36
CA LEU A 109 3.59 6.13 13.59
C LEU A 109 5.02 5.64 13.34
N THR A 110 5.28 5.10 12.14
CA THR A 110 6.62 4.71 11.72
C THR A 110 7.52 5.93 11.58
N PHE A 111 7.01 7.03 10.99
CA PHE A 111 7.73 8.31 10.95
C PHE A 111 8.15 8.76 12.35
N LYS A 112 7.23 8.78 13.32
CA LYS A 112 7.54 9.18 14.70
C LYS A 112 8.60 8.32 15.38
N LYS A 113 8.64 7.02 15.06
CA LYS A 113 9.62 6.09 15.65
C LYS A 113 11.00 6.21 15.01
N LYS A 114 11.04 6.56 13.73
CA LYS A 114 12.23 6.54 12.88
C LYS A 114 12.69 7.92 12.45
N GLU A 115 12.19 8.98 13.10
CA GLU A 115 12.42 10.37 12.70
C GLU A 115 13.92 10.71 12.59
N LEU A 116 14.74 10.03 13.40
CA LEU A 116 16.20 10.20 13.46
C LEU A 116 16.99 9.04 12.82
N GLU A 117 16.33 7.98 12.36
CA GLU A 117 17.01 6.87 11.68
C GLU A 117 17.38 7.27 10.24
N ASP A 118 18.53 6.80 9.76
CA ASP A 118 18.89 6.95 8.36
C ASP A 118 17.98 6.09 7.47
N GLY A 119 17.29 6.71 6.52
CA GLY A 119 16.42 6.02 5.57
C GLY A 119 15.33 6.90 4.96
N VAL A 120 14.58 6.34 4.01
CA VAL A 120 13.38 6.96 3.47
C VAL A 120 12.24 6.77 4.47
N VAL A 121 11.82 7.86 5.10
CA VAL A 121 10.74 7.87 6.08
C VAL A 121 9.47 8.39 5.42
N PRO A 122 8.28 7.84 5.74
CA PRO A 122 7.02 8.37 5.23
C PRO A 122 6.84 9.84 5.58
N ASP A 123 6.19 10.59 4.71
CA ASP A 123 5.86 11.99 4.94
C ASP A 123 4.39 12.29 4.61
N LYS A 124 3.94 13.47 5.02
CA LYS A 124 2.55 13.90 4.88
C LYS A 124 2.10 13.99 3.42
N ILE A 125 2.99 14.40 2.51
CA ILE A 125 2.65 14.58 1.10
C ILE A 125 2.48 13.22 0.43
N SER A 126 3.38 12.26 0.69
CA SER A 126 3.23 10.86 0.29
C SER A 126 1.92 10.26 0.83
N SER A 127 1.64 10.37 2.13
CA SER A 127 0.37 9.85 2.67
C SER A 127 -0.86 10.54 2.08
N THR A 128 -0.77 11.82 1.71
CA THR A 128 -1.89 12.52 1.06
C THR A 128 -2.12 11.99 -0.36
N MET A 129 -1.04 11.73 -1.11
CA MET A 129 -1.09 11.07 -2.42
C MET A 129 -1.73 9.68 -2.31
N ASP A 130 -1.25 8.88 -1.36
CA ASP A 130 -1.68 7.50 -1.16
C ASP A 130 -3.17 7.44 -0.81
N LEU A 131 -3.64 8.29 0.13
CA LEU A 131 -5.07 8.40 0.46
C LEU A 131 -5.92 8.78 -0.74
N TYR A 132 -5.46 9.70 -1.57
CA TYR A 132 -6.19 10.12 -2.76
C TYR A 132 -6.29 8.98 -3.79
N ASN A 133 -5.16 8.36 -4.13
CA ASN A 133 -5.10 7.27 -5.11
C ASN A 133 -5.86 6.02 -4.62
N ASN A 134 -5.82 5.76 -3.32
CA ASN A 134 -6.65 4.75 -2.65
C ASN A 134 -8.14 4.99 -2.90
N GLU A 135 -8.63 6.22 -2.72
CA GLU A 135 -10.03 6.57 -2.96
C GLU A 135 -10.43 6.49 -4.43
N GLU A 136 -9.56 6.88 -5.36
CA GLU A 136 -9.80 6.69 -6.79
C GLU A 136 -9.87 5.18 -7.15
N GLY A 137 -8.95 4.36 -6.63
CA GLY A 137 -8.97 2.91 -6.78
C GLY A 137 -10.30 2.29 -6.33
N LEU A 138 -10.85 2.73 -5.19
CA LEU A 138 -12.15 2.27 -4.70
C LEU A 138 -13.31 2.54 -5.68
N LYS A 139 -13.24 3.60 -6.50
CA LYS A 139 -14.30 3.98 -7.45
C LYS A 139 -14.29 3.13 -8.72
N LEU A 140 -13.15 2.54 -9.08
CA LEU A 140 -12.96 1.84 -10.35
C LEU A 140 -13.57 0.43 -10.40
N ILE A 141 -14.06 -0.06 -9.26
CA ILE A 141 -14.55 -1.43 -9.12
C ILE A 141 -15.71 -1.51 -8.14
N LYS A 142 -16.44 -2.62 -8.19
CA LYS A 142 -17.48 -2.96 -7.21
C LYS A 142 -17.12 -4.29 -6.55
N ARG A 143 -17.61 -4.49 -5.32
CA ARG A 143 -17.48 -5.76 -4.60
C ARG A 143 -18.05 -6.92 -5.43
N ARG A 144 -17.35 -8.07 -5.44
CA ARG A 144 -17.72 -9.28 -6.22
C ARG A 144 -17.86 -9.04 -7.72
N SER A 145 -17.28 -7.97 -8.27
CA SER A 145 -17.23 -7.81 -9.72
C SER A 145 -16.45 -8.97 -10.34
N GLU A 146 -16.92 -9.45 -11.49
CA GLU A 146 -16.25 -10.46 -12.31
C GLU A 146 -15.12 -9.88 -13.18
N THR A 147 -14.85 -8.57 -13.05
CA THR A 147 -13.72 -7.91 -13.72
C THR A 147 -12.42 -8.63 -13.40
N SER A 148 -11.71 -9.10 -14.43
CA SER A 148 -10.40 -9.73 -14.30
C SER A 148 -9.35 -8.75 -13.77
N GLN A 149 -8.25 -9.27 -13.23
CA GLN A 149 -7.12 -8.44 -12.79
C GLN A 149 -6.55 -7.61 -13.95
N GLU A 150 -6.48 -8.18 -15.15
CA GLU A 150 -6.00 -7.51 -16.36
C GLU A 150 -6.91 -6.33 -16.76
N SER A 151 -8.23 -6.55 -16.76
CA SER A 151 -9.19 -5.46 -17.05
C SER A 151 -9.13 -4.36 -16.00
N LEU A 152 -8.94 -4.72 -14.72
CA LEU A 152 -8.74 -3.74 -13.65
C LEU A 152 -7.44 -2.95 -13.82
N LEU A 153 -6.34 -3.63 -14.17
CA LEU A 153 -5.06 -2.99 -14.48
C LEU A 153 -5.24 -1.96 -15.59
N TYR A 154 -5.88 -2.34 -16.70
CA TYR A 154 -6.15 -1.44 -17.82
C TYR A 154 -6.98 -0.21 -17.40
N LYS A 155 -8.05 -0.40 -16.60
CA LYS A 155 -8.86 0.70 -16.06
C LYS A 155 -8.04 1.69 -15.24
N ILE A 156 -7.14 1.19 -14.38
CA ILE A 156 -6.30 2.02 -13.52
C ILE A 156 -5.25 2.77 -14.35
N VAL A 157 -4.57 2.09 -15.27
CA VAL A 157 -3.57 2.70 -16.16
C VAL A 157 -4.20 3.83 -16.98
N ASN A 158 -5.40 3.62 -17.52
CA ASN A 158 -6.12 4.68 -18.22
C ASN A 158 -6.51 5.85 -17.32
N ALA A 159 -6.90 5.59 -16.06
CA ALA A 159 -7.18 6.66 -15.10
C ALA A 159 -5.91 7.49 -14.78
N ILE A 160 -4.77 6.83 -14.62
CA ILE A 160 -3.46 7.48 -14.41
C ILE A 160 -3.10 8.34 -15.61
N ARG A 161 -3.19 7.79 -16.83
CA ARG A 161 -2.88 8.51 -18.07
C ARG A 161 -3.81 9.69 -18.34
N ALA A 162 -5.04 9.64 -17.82
CA ALA A 162 -6.01 10.72 -17.88
C ALA A 162 -5.87 11.75 -16.74
N GLY A 163 -4.78 11.71 -15.95
CA GLY A 163 -4.53 12.68 -14.88
C GLY A 163 -5.44 12.54 -13.66
N LYS A 164 -6.20 11.44 -13.54
CA LYS A 164 -7.15 11.25 -12.43
C LYS A 164 -6.49 10.90 -11.11
N MET A 165 -5.23 10.48 -11.12
CA MET A 165 -4.45 10.15 -9.92
C MET A 165 -3.54 11.31 -9.53
N LYS A 166 -2.96 11.24 -8.33
CA LYS A 166 -1.92 12.15 -7.87
C LYS A 166 -0.57 11.46 -7.86
N ILE A 167 0.44 12.24 -8.20
CA ILE A 167 1.85 11.88 -8.11
C ILE A 167 2.62 13.04 -7.47
N ILE A 168 3.81 12.77 -6.97
CA ILE A 168 4.72 13.78 -6.43
C ILE A 168 5.53 14.35 -7.60
N LYS A 169 5.56 15.68 -7.70
CA LYS A 169 6.30 16.40 -8.74
C LYS A 169 7.80 16.14 -8.61
N LYS A 170 8.42 15.72 -9.72
CA LYS A 170 9.86 15.46 -9.82
C LYS A 170 10.42 16.02 -11.12
N ASP A 171 11.73 16.24 -11.16
CA ASP A 171 12.45 16.45 -12.43
C ASP A 171 12.74 15.12 -13.15
N LYS A 172 13.38 15.19 -14.31
CA LYS A 172 13.69 14.01 -15.14
C LYS A 172 14.70 13.08 -14.47
N GLU A 173 15.51 13.63 -13.58
CA GLU A 173 16.49 12.91 -12.77
C GLU A 173 15.87 12.30 -11.49
N GLY A 174 14.58 12.51 -11.26
CA GLY A 174 13.83 11.96 -10.13
C GLY A 174 13.95 12.77 -8.83
N ASN A 175 14.52 13.98 -8.86
CA ASN A 175 14.58 14.86 -7.69
C ASN A 175 13.22 15.48 -7.41
N PHE A 176 12.83 15.55 -6.13
CA PHE A 176 11.59 16.18 -5.72
C PHE A 176 11.61 17.70 -5.98
N LEU A 177 10.46 18.22 -6.46
CA LEU A 177 10.28 19.64 -6.74
C LEU A 177 9.19 20.27 -5.86
N THR A 178 9.35 21.55 -5.57
CA THR A 178 8.27 22.38 -4.98
C THR A 178 7.19 22.66 -6.03
N SER A 179 6.08 23.27 -5.59
CA SER A 179 4.99 23.68 -6.48
C SER A 179 5.49 24.62 -7.58
N GLU A 180 6.44 25.49 -7.25
CA GLU A 180 7.09 26.46 -8.12
C GLU A 180 8.11 25.82 -9.07
N GLY A 181 8.47 24.54 -8.85
CA GLY A 181 9.44 23.81 -9.68
C GLY A 181 10.88 23.86 -9.16
N THR A 182 11.11 24.37 -7.95
CA THR A 182 12.44 24.43 -7.33
C THR A 182 12.83 23.06 -6.79
N LYS A 183 14.08 22.63 -7.04
CA LYS A 183 14.63 21.38 -6.51
C LYS A 183 14.71 21.39 -4.98
N ILE A 184 14.22 20.32 -4.36
CA ILE A 184 14.26 20.11 -2.91
C ILE A 184 15.48 19.25 -2.56
N SER A 185 16.33 19.71 -1.66
CA SER A 185 17.46 18.91 -1.18
C SER A 185 16.98 17.77 -0.26
N LEU A 186 17.54 16.57 -0.42
CA LEU A 186 17.20 15.42 0.44
C LEU A 186 17.47 15.69 1.92
N ALA A 187 18.54 16.43 2.23
CA ALA A 187 18.86 16.86 3.59
C ALA A 187 17.72 17.68 4.22
N SER A 188 17.04 18.52 3.43
CA SER A 188 15.91 19.31 3.94
C SER A 188 14.66 18.50 4.25
N LEU A 189 14.56 17.25 3.74
CA LEU A 189 13.44 16.33 3.94
C LEU A 189 13.64 15.42 5.16
N LYS A 190 14.90 15.19 5.58
CA LYS A 190 15.22 14.27 6.69
C LYS A 190 14.52 14.74 7.98
N GLY A 191 13.83 13.81 8.64
CA GLY A 191 13.10 14.07 9.89
C GLY A 191 11.89 15.00 9.75
N LYS A 192 11.39 15.31 8.53
CA LYS A 192 10.26 16.22 8.36
C LYS A 192 8.99 15.52 7.87
N TRP A 193 8.00 15.45 8.76
CA TRP A 193 6.66 14.98 8.39
C TRP A 193 5.98 15.92 7.39
N LYS A 194 6.04 17.23 7.65
CA LYS A 194 5.54 18.27 6.73
C LYS A 194 6.72 18.80 5.92
N ASN A 195 6.61 18.73 4.61
CA ASN A 195 7.62 19.24 3.70
C ASN A 195 6.95 19.99 2.53
N ASN A 196 7.77 20.48 1.61
CA ASN A 196 7.39 21.29 0.46
C ASN A 196 7.27 20.48 -0.84
N LYS A 197 7.22 19.14 -0.77
CA LYS A 197 6.91 18.32 -1.96
C LYS A 197 5.55 18.72 -2.52
N CYS A 198 5.44 18.74 -3.84
CA CYS A 198 4.21 19.11 -4.52
C CYS A 198 3.47 17.88 -5.08
N LEU A 199 2.14 17.85 -4.93
CA LEU A 199 1.29 16.90 -5.64
C LEU A 199 0.80 17.50 -6.96
N VAL A 200 0.94 16.74 -8.03
CA VAL A 200 0.45 17.08 -9.37
C VAL A 200 -0.46 15.98 -9.89
N ALA A 201 -1.21 16.27 -10.96
CA ALA A 201 -1.99 15.25 -11.65
C ALA A 201 -1.03 14.25 -12.33
N SER A 202 -1.47 13.00 -12.42
CA SER A 202 -0.63 11.89 -12.88
C SER A 202 -0.20 11.94 -14.35
N ASP A 203 -0.80 12.83 -15.14
CA ASP A 203 -0.48 13.11 -16.54
C ASP A 203 0.60 14.19 -16.73
N LYS A 204 1.01 14.89 -15.65
CA LYS A 204 1.94 16.03 -15.73
C LYS A 204 3.43 15.68 -15.74
N ASN A 205 3.82 14.42 -15.54
CA ASN A 205 5.23 13.98 -15.56
C ASN A 205 5.69 13.52 -16.96
N LYS A 206 5.36 14.25 -18.03
CA LYS A 206 5.96 14.08 -19.35
C LYS A 206 6.83 15.26 -19.71
#